data_AF-A0A955EVN8-F1
#
_entry.id   AF-A0A955EVN8-F1
#
_cell.length_a   1.000
_cell.length_b   1.000
_cell.length_c   1.000
_cell.angle_alpha   90.00
_cell.angle_beta   90.00
_cell.angle_gamma   90.00
#
_symmetry.space_group_name_H-M   'P 1'
#
loop_
_entity.id
_entity.type
_entity.pdbx_description
1 polymer ?
#
loop_
_entity_poly.entity_id
_entity_poly.type
_entity_poly.pdbx_seq_one_letter_code
_entity_poly.pdbx_strand_id
1 'polypeptide(L)' 'MESNTLYVGNLPYQAEEAEIESVFSVAGTVTRVKIVMDRDTGRPRGFAFVEMSTPEEARAAQEQ' A
#
# COMPACT_ATOMS: atom_id res chain seq x y z
N MET A 1 -2.62 -11.67 -16.26
CA MET A 1 -2.78 -10.23 -16.01
C MET A 1 -1.88 -9.94 -14.82
N GLU A 2 -0.78 -9.22 -15.03
CA GLU A 2 0.06 -8.78 -13.92
C GLU A 2 -0.64 -7.58 -13.27
N SER A 3 -0.81 -7.64 -11.96
CA SER A 3 -1.50 -6.60 -11.20
C SER A 3 -0.44 -5.70 -10.59
N ASN A 4 -0.49 -4.41 -10.89
CA ASN A 4 0.42 -3.42 -10.29
C ASN A 4 -0.02 -3.05 -8.86
N THR A 5 -1.06 -3.69 -8.33
CA THR A 5 -1.63 -3.42 -7.01
C THR A 5 -1.14 -4.43 -6.00
N LEU A 6 -0.57 -3.90 -4.92
CA LEU A 6 -0.06 -4.60 -3.76
C LEU A 6 -1.06 -4.51 -2.61
N TYR A 7 -1.15 -5.60 -1.86
CA TYR A 7 -1.88 -5.63 -0.61
C TYR A 7 -0.89 -5.54 0.55
N VAL A 8 -1.06 -4.52 1.39
CA VAL A 8 -0.22 -4.26 2.54
C VAL A 8 -1.06 -4.47 3.79
N GLY A 9 -0.80 -5.56 4.51
CA GLY A 9 -1.49 -5.90 5.75
C GLY A 9 -0.67 -5.55 6.99
N ASN A 10 -1.28 -5.73 8.16
CA ASN A 10 -0.65 -5.50 9.46
C ASN A 10 -0.14 -4.06 9.67
N LEU A 11 -0.82 -3.09 9.06
CA LEU A 11 -0.49 -1.68 9.21
C LEU A 11 -0.91 -1.17 10.59
N PRO A 12 -0.09 -0.31 11.22
CA PRO A 12 -0.46 0.34 12.47
C PRO A 12 -1.71 1.22 12.28
N TYR A 13 -2.47 1.43 13.36
CA TYR A 13 -3.65 2.32 13.34
C TYR A 13 -3.33 3.79 13.01
N GLN A 14 -2.05 4.15 13.03
CA GLN A 14 -1.56 5.48 12.70
C GLN A 14 -0.93 5.54 11.30
N ALA A 15 -0.91 4.42 10.56
CA ALA A 15 -0.33 4.38 9.24
C ALA A 15 -1.01 5.40 8.33
N GLU A 16 -0.21 6.30 7.76
CA GLU A 16 -0.66 7.27 6.78
C GLU A 16 -0.25 6.86 5.36
N GLU A 17 -0.95 7.41 4.37
CA GLU A 17 -0.65 7.15 2.96
C GLU A 17 0.79 7.56 2.62
N ALA A 18 1.28 8.66 3.21
CA ALA A 18 2.63 9.15 3.01
C ALA A 18 3.72 8.20 3.55
N GLU A 19 3.49 7.53 4.69
CA GLU A 19 4.44 6.54 5.21
C GLU A 19 4.51 5.32 4.29
N ILE A 20 3.35 4.82 3.87
CA ILE A 20 3.24 3.69 2.96
C ILE A 20 3.93 4.07 1.64
N GLU A 21 3.59 5.22 1.06
CA GLU A 21 4.23 5.72 -0.16
C GLU A 21 5.74 5.81 -0.01
N SER A 22 6.26 6.35 1.10
CA SER A 22 7.69 6.45 1.34
C SER A 22 8.39 5.09 1.47
N VAL A 23 7.73 4.10 2.06
CA VAL A 23 8.24 2.72 2.19
C VAL A 23 8.26 2.03 0.83
N PHE A 24 7.21 2.19 0.03
CA PHE A 24 7.14 1.58 -1.30
C PHE A 24 7.94 2.35 -2.35
N SER A 25 8.27 3.62 -2.09
CA SER A 25 9.06 4.47 -2.98
C SER A 25 10.49 3.96 -3.21
N VAL A 26 11.04 3.14 -2.30
CA VAL A 26 12.33 2.47 -2.52
C VAL A 26 12.27 1.32 -3.52
N ALA A 27 11.08 0.71 -3.69
CA ALA A 27 10.87 -0.34 -4.68
C ALA A 27 10.50 0.24 -6.06
N GLY A 28 9.92 1.43 -6.11
CA GLY A 28 9.55 2.09 -7.37
C GLY A 28 8.60 3.27 -7.19
N THR A 29 7.94 3.69 -8.27
CA THR A 29 6.98 4.80 -8.24
C THR A 29 5.59 4.30 -7.82
N VAL A 30 5.10 4.80 -6.69
CA VAL A 30 3.73 4.57 -6.24
C VAL A 30 2.79 5.51 -6.99
N THR A 31 1.82 4.97 -7.70
CA THR A 31 0.78 5.75 -8.40
C THR A 31 -0.42 6.03 -7.52
N ARG A 32 -0.73 5.13 -6.58
CA ARG A 32 -1.88 5.31 -5.69
C ARG A 32 -1.73 4.56 -4.38
N VAL A 33 -2.11 5.18 -3.28
CA VAL A 33 -2.32 4.48 -2.00
C VAL A 33 -3.80 4.53 -1.67
N LYS A 34 -4.30 3.45 -1.04
CA LYS A 34 -5.67 3.37 -0.56
C LYS A 34 -5.73 2.59 0.74
N ILE A 35 -5.79 3.32 1.85
CA ILE A 35 -5.96 2.73 3.18
C ILE A 35 -7.42 2.36 3.37
N VAL A 36 -7.66 1.12 3.82
CA VAL A 36 -9.03 0.69 4.12
C VAL A 36 -9.33 0.93 5.59
N MET A 37 -10.27 1.85 5.80
CA MET A 37 -10.78 2.20 7.12
C MET A 37 -12.12 1.52 7.38
N ASP A 38 -12.32 1.11 8.61
CA ASP A 38 -13.56 0.58 9.13
C ASP A 38 -14.59 1.70 9.22
N ARG A 39 -15.75 1.51 8.59
CA ARG A 39 -16.77 2.57 8.46
C ARG A 39 -17.57 2.77 9.75
N ASP A 40 -17.64 1.75 10.61
CA ASP A 40 -18.40 1.78 11.84
C ASP A 40 -17.63 2.45 12.98
N THR A 41 -16.33 2.16 13.05
CA THR A 41 -15.45 2.68 14.11
C THR A 41 -14.58 3.87 13.67
N GLY A 42 -14.48 4.11 12.35
CA GLY A 42 -13.56 5.09 11.78
C GLY A 42 -12.08 4.73 11.93
N ARG A 43 -11.77 3.49 12.36
CA ARG A 43 -10.39 3.04 12.59
C ARG A 43 -9.85 2.31 11.37
N PRO A 44 -8.53 2.38 11.08
CA PRO A 44 -7.94 1.57 10.04
C PRO A 44 -8.20 0.09 10.30
N ARG A 45 -8.58 -0.67 9.26
CA ARG A 45 -8.69 -2.13 9.36
C ARG A 45 -7.33 -2.82 9.44
N GLY A 46 -6.24 -2.05 9.42
CA GLY A 46 -4.86 -2.54 9.46
C GLY A 46 -4.38 -3.05 8.10
N PHE A 47 -5.00 -2.60 7.00
CA PHE A 47 -4.53 -2.91 5.66
C PHE A 47 -4.79 -1.78 4.66
N ALA A 48 -3.95 -1.74 3.64
CA ALA A 48 -4.00 -0.79 2.54
C ALA A 48 -3.70 -1.48 1.21
N PHE A 49 -4.12 -0.84 0.14
CA PHE A 49 -3.76 -1.21 -1.23
C PHE A 49 -2.83 -0.15 -1.80
N VAL A 50 -1.72 -0.59 -2.38
CA VAL A 50 -0.72 0.28 -3.01
C VAL A 50 -0.65 -0.08 -4.48
N GLU A 51 -0.91 0.88 -5.35
CA GLU A 51 -0.76 0.75 -6.79
C GLU A 51 0.59 1.32 -7.19
N MET A 52 1.38 0.52 -7.90
CA MET A 52 2.66 0.91 -8.47
C MET A 52 2.51 1.30 -9.93
N SER A 53 3.48 2.03 -10.45
CA SER A 53 3.50 2.42 -11.86
C SER A 53 3.70 1.23 -12.79
N THR A 54 4.48 0.22 -12.38
CA THR A 54 4.77 -0.97 -13.18
C THR A 54 4.61 -2.27 -12.38
N PRO A 55 4.32 -3.40 -13.06
CA PRO A 55 4.22 -4.71 -12.42
C PRO A 55 5.56 -5.22 -11.87
N GLU A 56 6.71 -4.81 -12.44
CA GLU A 56 8.04 -5.14 -11.91
C GLU A 56 8.31 -4.46 -10.57
N GLU A 57 7.99 -3.16 -10.44
CA GLU A 57 8.08 -2.42 -9.18
C GLU A 57 7.11 -2.99 -8.14
N ALA A 58 5.89 -3.37 -8.56
CA ALA A 58 4.94 -4.05 -7.69
C ALA A 58 5.54 -5.34 -7.15
N ARG A 59 6.13 -6.18 -8.01
CA ARG A 59 6.77 -7.42 -7.58
C ARG A 59 7.91 -7.17 -6.59
N ALA A 60 8.78 -6.21 -6.87
CA ALA A 60 9.90 -5.87 -5.99
C ALA A 60 9.44 -5.38 -4.61
N ALA A 61 8.37 -4.58 -4.58
CA ALA A 61 7.72 -4.14 -3.36
C ALA A 61 7.04 -5.27 -2.57
N GLN A 62 6.57 -6.32 -3.27
CA GLN A 62 5.90 -7.48 -2.65
C GLN A 62 6.87 -8.37 -1.84
N GLU A 63 8.17 -8.26 -2.12
CA GLU A 63 9.25 -9.02 -1.47
C GLU A 63 9.94 -8.24 -0.33
N GLN A 64 9.45 -7.04 0.03
CA GLN A 64 9.91 -6.26 1.19
C GLN A 64 9.11 -6.60 2.46
#